data_AF-A0A660YGG4-F1
#
_entry.id   AF-A0A660YGG4-F1
#
_cell.length_a   1.000
_cell.length_b   1.000
_cell.length_c   1.000
_cell.angle_alpha   90.00
_cell.angle_beta   90.00
_cell.angle_gamma   90.00
#
_symmetry.space_group_name_H-M   'P 1'
#
loop_
_entity.id
_entity.type
_entity.pdbx_description
1 polymer ?
#
loop_
_entity_poly.entity_id
_entity_poly.type
_entity_poly.pdbx_seq_one_letter_code
_entity_poly.pdbx_strand_id
1 'polypeptide(L)'
;MEEMLEVVDEEGRVVGLAPRSLCHSDPKLAHRAVHVIVVNSKGELLLQKRSLTKDVQPGMWDTSVGGHPRPGETYEDAARREMAEELGIEGANLEHLYD
;
A
#
# COMPACT_ATOMS: atom_id res chain seq x y z
N MET A 1 5.93 14.19 -12.25
CA MET A 1 6.67 14.38 -10.99
C MET A 1 6.63 13.03 -10.30
N GLU A 2 7.76 12.52 -9.84
CA GLU A 2 7.81 11.22 -9.18
C GLU A 2 7.11 11.28 -7.81
N GLU A 3 6.47 10.19 -7.41
CA GLU A 3 5.85 10.06 -6.08
C GLU A 3 6.93 10.08 -4.99
N MET A 4 6.68 10.84 -3.91
CA MET A 4 7.54 10.90 -2.73
C MET A 4 6.92 10.10 -1.60
N LEU A 5 7.70 9.23 -0.97
CA LEU A 5 7.28 8.37 0.14
C LEU A 5 7.94 8.80 1.44
N GLU A 6 7.23 8.61 2.55
CA GLU A 6 7.78 8.80 3.90
C GLU A 6 8.69 7.63 4.28
N VAL A 7 9.96 7.94 4.52
CA VAL A 7 10.98 7.03 5.03
C VAL A 7 10.88 6.99 6.56
N VAL A 8 10.98 5.79 7.13
CA VAL A 8 10.80 5.56 8.57
C VAL A 8 12.04 4.93 9.21
N ASP A 9 12.20 5.18 10.51
CA ASP A 9 13.15 4.45 11.37
C ASP A 9 12.59 3.08 11.81
N GLU A 10 13.36 2.34 12.62
CA GLU A 10 12.97 1.02 13.14
C GLU A 10 11.78 1.07 14.10
N GLU A 11 11.46 2.24 14.65
CA GLU A 11 10.27 2.46 15.47
C GLU A 11 9.09 3.01 14.67
N GLY A 12 9.19 3.05 13.34
CA GLY A 12 8.13 3.50 12.44
C GLY A 12 7.94 5.02 12.40
N ARG A 13 8.85 5.81 12.96
CA ARG A 13 8.75 7.29 12.94
C ARG A 13 9.27 7.81 11.61
N VAL A 14 8.57 8.78 11.04
CA VAL A 14 8.99 9.45 9.80
C VAL A 14 10.28 10.24 10.04
N VAL A 15 11.33 9.90 9.30
CA VAL A 15 12.65 10.54 9.36
C VAL A 15 13.01 11.32 8.10
N GLY A 16 12.23 11.19 7.03
CA GLY A 16 12.45 11.94 5.79
C GLY A 16 11.51 11.54 4.66
N LEU A 17 11.80 12.08 3.47
CA LEU A 17 11.10 11.76 2.23
C LEU A 17 12.12 11.27 1.20
N ALA A 18 11.72 10.27 0.41
CA ALA A 18 12.51 9.81 -0.73
C ALA A 18 11.59 9.50 -1.94
N PRO A 19 12.10 9.62 -3.18
CA PRO A 19 11.34 9.21 -4.35
C PRO A 19 11.05 7.70 -4.32
N ARG A 20 9.86 7.30 -4.80
CA ARG A 20 9.43 5.88 -4.83
C ARG A 20 10.47 4.96 -5.47
N SER A 21 11.07 5.35 -6.59
CA SER A 21 12.07 4.52 -7.28
C SER A 21 13.31 4.27 -6.40
N LEU A 22 13.68 5.23 -5.56
CA LEU A 22 14.79 5.08 -4.62
C LEU A 22 14.38 4.15 -3.46
N CYS A 23 13.20 4.33 -2.88
CA CYS A 23 12.64 3.45 -1.85
C CYS A 23 12.52 1.98 -2.31
N HIS A 24 12.21 1.74 -3.58
CA HIS A 24 12.08 0.37 -4.13
C HIS A 24 13.40 -0.22 -4.65
N SER A 25 14.49 0.56 -4.67
CA SER A 25 15.80 0.09 -5.13
C SER A 25 16.85 -0.01 -4.01
N ASP A 26 16.74 0.79 -2.95
CA ASP A 26 17.63 0.74 -1.79
C ASP A 26 16.93 0.07 -0.58
N PRO A 27 17.34 -1.16 -0.19
CA PRO A 27 16.74 -1.88 0.93
C PRO A 27 16.94 -1.20 2.30
N LYS A 28 17.80 -0.17 2.39
CA LYS A 28 17.98 0.60 3.63
C LYS A 28 16.88 1.65 3.86
N LEU A 29 16.08 1.95 2.85
CA LEU A 29 15.02 2.94 2.93
C LEU A 29 13.68 2.28 3.24
N ALA A 30 13.50 1.90 4.51
CA ALA A 30 12.20 1.50 5.02
C ALA A 30 11.21 2.66 4.83
N HIS A 31 10.03 2.38 4.31
CA HIS A 31 9.03 3.39 3.98
C HIS A 31 7.63 2.87 4.27
N ARG A 32 6.69 3.79 4.53
CA ARG A 32 5.32 3.46 4.89
C ARG A 32 4.58 2.80 3.73
N ALA A 33 3.81 1.75 4.02
CA ALA A 33 2.97 1.05 3.06
C ALA A 33 1.64 0.65 3.71
N VAL A 34 0.61 0.38 2.90
CA VAL A 34 -0.66 -0.20 3.32
C VAL A 34 -0.98 -1.41 2.47
N HIS A 35 -1.53 -2.44 3.12
CA HIS A 35 -2.08 -3.63 2.46
C HIS A 35 -3.48 -3.89 2.99
N VAL A 36 -4.41 -4.21 2.09
CA VAL A 36 -5.80 -4.52 2.44
C VAL A 36 -6.15 -5.94 2.00
N ILE A 37 -6.89 -6.62 2.87
CA ILE A 37 -7.44 -7.95 2.67
C ILE A 37 -8.95 -7.82 2.57
N VAL A 38 -9.50 -8.13 1.40
CA VAL A 38 -10.94 -8.11 1.14
C VAL A 38 -11.50 -9.52 1.22
N VAL A 39 -12.43 -9.72 2.15
CA VAL A 39 -13.13 -10.99 2.34
C VAL A 39 -14.60 -10.81 1.99
N ASN A 40 -15.14 -11.68 1.14
CA ASN A 40 -16.54 -11.62 0.75
C ASN A 40 -17.47 -12.24 1.82
N SER A 41 -18.78 -12.17 1.62
CA SER A 41 -19.78 -12.70 2.57
C SER A 41 -19.75 -14.23 2.74
N LYS A 42 -18.98 -14.95 1.93
CA LYS A 42 -18.75 -16.40 2.05
C LYS A 42 -17.48 -16.74 2.80
N GLY A 43 -16.70 -15.75 3.24
CA GLY A 43 -15.42 -15.95 3.88
C GLY A 43 -14.27 -16.21 2.90
N GLU A 44 -14.45 -15.91 1.60
CA GLU A 44 -13.40 -16.11 0.59
C GLU A 44 -12.55 -14.85 0.46
N LEU A 45 -11.22 -15.04 0.38
CA LEU A 45 -10.24 -13.97 0.20
C LEU A 45 -10.10 -13.61 -1.29
N LEU A 46 -10.19 -12.32 -1.60
CA LEU A 46 -9.79 -11.79 -2.90
C LEU A 46 -8.26 -11.63 -2.96
N LEU A 47 -7.58 -12.41 -3.78
CA LEU A 47 -6.19 -12.17 -4.14
C LEU A 47 -6.13 -11.36 -5.43
N GLN A 48 -5.23 -10.38 -5.50
CA GLN A 48 -5.03 -9.59 -6.70
C GLN A 48 -3.86 -10.15 -7.51
N LYS A 49 -4.02 -10.31 -8.83
CA LYS A 49 -2.90 -10.58 -9.72
C LYS A 49 -2.40 -9.27 -10.29
N ARG A 50 -1.16 -8.92 -9.96
CA ARG A 50 -0.55 -7.63 -10.35
C ARG A 50 -0.48 -7.49 -11.86
N SER A 51 -0.77 -6.28 -12.35
CA SER A 51 -0.59 -5.95 -13.78
C SER A 51 0.85 -6.24 -14.23
N LEU A 52 1.01 -6.66 -15.48
CA LEU A 52 2.33 -6.86 -16.10
C LEU A 52 3.11 -5.54 -16.26
N THR A 53 2.45 -4.40 -16.12
CA THR A 53 3.06 -3.06 -16.21
C THR A 53 3.54 -2.50 -14.87
N LYS A 54 3.34 -3.21 -13.75
CA LYS A 54 3.87 -2.76 -12.45
C LYS A 54 5.40 -2.85 -12.46
N ASP A 55 6.03 -1.84 -11.85
CA ASP A 55 7.47 -1.71 -11.64
C ASP A 55 8.02 -2.82 -10.74
N VAL A 56 7.28 -3.16 -9.69
CA VAL A 56 7.62 -4.21 -8.73
C VAL A 56 6.76 -5.45 -8.97
N GLN A 57 7.43 -6.59 -9.20
CA GLN A 57 6.85 -7.94 -9.28
C GLN A 57 5.63 -8.07 -10.22
N PRO A 58 5.78 -7.73 -11.52
CA PRO A 58 4.68 -7.83 -12.48
C PRO A 58 4.15 -9.27 -12.63
N GLY A 59 2.83 -9.43 -12.67
CA GLY A 59 2.17 -10.73 -12.89
C GLY A 59 2.09 -11.67 -11.69
N MET A 60 2.63 -11.27 -10.54
CA MET A 60 2.57 -12.05 -9.29
C MET A 60 1.23 -11.88 -8.56
N TRP A 61 0.91 -12.82 -7.68
CA TRP A 61 -0.22 -12.71 -6.76
C TRP A 61 0.16 -11.91 -5.52
N ASP A 62 -0.77 -11.09 -5.04
CA ASP A 62 -0.60 -10.14 -3.94
C ASP A 62 -1.87 -10.09 -3.08
N THR A 63 -1.80 -9.33 -1.99
CA THR A 63 -2.93 -8.82 -1.21
C THR A 63 -4.00 -8.17 -2.10
N SER A 64 -5.22 -8.00 -1.59
CA SER A 64 -6.35 -7.52 -2.41
C SER A 64 -6.09 -6.12 -2.98
N VAL A 65 -5.44 -5.27 -2.19
CA VAL A 65 -5.01 -3.91 -2.54
C VAL A 65 -3.72 -3.62 -1.79
N GLY A 66 -2.76 -2.97 -2.46
CA GLY A 66 -1.51 -2.53 -1.84
C GLY A 66 -1.05 -1.18 -2.38
N GLY A 67 -0.55 -0.32 -1.51
CA GLY A 67 -0.12 1.03 -1.88
C GLY A 67 0.71 1.70 -0.81
N HIS A 68 0.91 3.01 -0.94
CA HIS A 68 1.69 3.79 0.02
C HIS A 68 0.88 5.01 0.48
N PRO A 69 0.95 5.38 1.76
CA PRO A 69 0.50 6.68 2.21
C PRO A 69 1.28 7.79 1.52
N ARG A 70 0.57 8.84 1.08
CA ARG A 70 1.17 10.10 0.67
C ARG A 70 1.78 10.80 1.90
N PRO A 71 2.73 11.74 1.74
CA PRO A 71 3.27 12.50 2.87
C PRO A 71 2.17 13.17 3.70
N GLY A 72 2.17 12.91 5.01
CA GLY A 72 1.14 13.36 5.95
C GLY A 72 -0.20 12.61 5.90
N GLU A 73 -0.36 11.62 5.00
CA GLU A 73 -1.58 10.81 4.91
C GLU A 73 -1.60 9.74 6.03
N THR A 74 -2.78 9.54 6.61
CA THR A 74 -2.98 8.45 7.57
C THR A 74 -3.00 7.10 6.84
N TYR A 75 -2.70 6.01 7.55
CA TYR A 75 -2.81 4.67 6.94
C TYR A 75 -4.24 4.35 6.52
N GLU A 76 -5.23 4.78 7.29
CA GLU A 76 -6.64 4.54 6.98
C GLU A 76 -7.08 5.28 5.70
N ASP A 77 -6.71 6.56 5.57
CA ASP A 77 -7.04 7.35 4.37
C ASP A 77 -6.36 6.77 3.13
N ALA A 78 -5.08 6.37 3.25
CA ALA A 78 -4.35 5.72 2.19
C ALA A 78 -5.04 4.40 1.77
N ALA A 79 -5.39 3.54 2.73
CA ALA A 79 -6.08 2.28 2.44
C ALA A 79 -7.43 2.51 1.74
N ARG A 80 -8.23 3.49 2.19
CA ARG A 80 -9.51 3.84 1.56
C ARG A 80 -9.33 4.34 0.13
N ARG A 81 -8.33 5.20 -0.09
CA ARG A 81 -8.00 5.72 -1.42
C ARG A 81 -7.57 4.60 -2.37
N GLU A 82 -6.63 3.76 -1.95
CA GLU A 82 -6.11 2.66 -2.78
C GLU A 82 -7.21 1.63 -3.09
N MET A 83 -8.12 1.34 -2.13
CA MET A 83 -9.29 0.49 -2.38
C MET A 83 -10.22 1.05 -3.46
N ALA A 84 -10.46 2.36 -3.44
CA ALA A 84 -11.28 3.03 -4.45
C ALA A 84 -10.56 3.05 -5.81
N GLU A 85 -9.26 3.35 -5.84
CA GLU A 85 -8.45 3.46 -7.06
C GLU A 85 -8.26 2.09 -7.77
N GLU A 86 -7.96 1.01 -7.03
CA GLU A 86 -7.66 -0.29 -7.63
C GLU A 86 -8.89 -1.20 -7.83
N LEU A 87 -9.86 -1.16 -6.93
CA LEU A 87 -11.02 -2.07 -6.95
C LEU A 87 -12.38 -1.35 -7.06
N GLY A 88 -12.42 -0.02 -6.98
CA GLY A 88 -13.67 0.74 -6.95
C GLY A 88 -14.49 0.52 -5.68
N ILE A 89 -13.85 0.08 -4.59
CA ILE A 89 -14.52 -0.17 -3.31
C ILE A 89 -14.53 1.12 -2.49
N GLU A 90 -15.72 1.67 -2.27
CA GLU A 90 -15.95 2.85 -1.46
C GLU A 90 -16.93 2.54 -0.32
N GLY A 91 -16.76 3.18 0.84
CA GLY A 91 -17.69 3.06 1.98
C GLY A 91 -17.69 1.71 2.70
N ALA A 92 -16.78 0.81 2.38
CA ALA A 92 -16.62 -0.45 3.11
C ALA A 92 -16.14 -0.21 4.55
N ASN A 93 -16.58 -1.09 5.46
CA ASN A 93 -16.01 -1.14 6.81
C ASN A 93 -14.55 -1.59 6.71
N LEU A 94 -13.66 -0.84 7.34
CA LEU A 94 -12.23 -1.13 7.36
C LEU A 94 -11.83 -1.39 8.81
N GLU A 95 -11.23 -2.55 9.04
CA GLU A 95 -10.73 -2.98 10.35
C GLU A 95 -9.20 -3.00 10.30
N HIS A 96 -8.56 -2.32 11.25
CA HIS A 96 -7.11 -2.38 11.41
C HIS A 96 -6.72 -3.70 12.07
N LEU A 97 -5.79 -4.43 11.46
CA LEU A 97 -5.34 -5.73 11.96
C LEU A 97 -4.02 -5.61 12.74
N TYR A 98 -3.03 -4.94 12.17
CA TYR A 98 -1.72 -4.69 12.76
C TYR A 98 -0.93 -3.67 11.92
N ASP A 99 0.15 -3.15 12.52
CA ASP A 99 1.21 -2.36 11.85
C ASP A 99 2.42 -3.24 11.51
#